data_AF-A0A445MR68-F1
#
_entry.id   AF-A0A445MR68-F1
#
_cell.length_a   1.000
_cell.length_b   1.000
_cell.length_c   1.000
_cell.angle_alpha   90.00
_cell.angle_beta   90.00
_cell.angle_gamma   90.00
#
_symmetry.space_group_name_H-M   'P 1'
#
loop_
_entity.id
_entity.type
_entity.pdbx_description
1 polymer ?
#
loop_
_entity_poly.entity_id
_entity_poly.type
_entity_poly.pdbx_seq_one_letter_code
_entity_poly.pdbx_strand_id
1 'polypeptide(L)'
;MKRFTADWPEQAEKAYAFIPEQGKSFFTYPIIQRPKGKREFDVVVIGGGPNGLTAAAYLARAGLRVVITDRRNELGGGVATEELRKPGYRHNTHAVYMPMVDYAPAYKDLDLERHQLEHIFPEVQVAMSFADGSSMCIYNDLEKTCKSISQYSKKDADTYREFFKRAQVMMDEFIAPSTYVQPMPAFDQLGKLNHPRL
;
A
#
# COMPACT_ATOMS: atom_id res chain seq x y z
N MET A 1 -0.05 -30.48 -2.42
CA MET A 1 -0.52 -29.75 -1.23
C MET A 1 -1.67 -30.53 -0.62
N LYS A 2 -1.72 -30.74 0.71
CA LYS A 2 -2.90 -31.36 1.35
C LYS A 2 -3.99 -30.30 1.48
N ARG A 3 -5.16 -30.59 0.92
CA ARG A 3 -6.36 -29.75 1.05
C ARG A 3 -6.99 -29.96 2.43
N PHE A 4 -7.56 -28.91 3.00
CA PHE A 4 -8.32 -29.02 4.24
C PHE A 4 -9.75 -28.54 4.02
N THR A 5 -10.65 -29.15 4.77
CA THR A 5 -12.06 -28.77 4.84
C THR A 5 -12.24 -27.95 6.11
N ALA A 6 -12.83 -26.75 6.00
CA ALA A 6 -13.14 -25.94 7.16
C ALA A 6 -14.63 -26.04 7.48
N ASP A 7 -14.97 -26.42 8.71
CA ASP A 7 -16.31 -26.23 9.27
C ASP A 7 -16.40 -24.79 9.80
N TRP A 8 -17.35 -24.03 9.27
CA TRP A 8 -17.46 -22.60 9.56
C TRP A 8 -18.13 -22.39 10.93
N PRO A 9 -17.50 -21.70 11.91
CA PRO A 9 -18.13 -21.41 13.20
C PRO A 9 -19.46 -20.70 12.98
N GLU A 10 -20.52 -21.08 13.70
CA GLU A 10 -21.81 -20.39 13.62
C GLU A 10 -21.70 -18.88 13.91
N GLN A 11 -20.73 -18.49 14.74
CA GLN A 11 -20.48 -17.10 15.15
C GLN A 11 -19.67 -16.28 14.14
N ALA A 12 -19.08 -16.90 13.12
CA ALA A 12 -18.32 -16.18 12.11
C ALA A 12 -19.29 -15.62 11.05
N GLU A 13 -19.78 -14.40 11.29
CA GLU A 13 -20.78 -13.74 10.44
C GLU A 13 -20.32 -13.55 8.99
N LYS A 14 -19.00 -13.45 8.73
CA LYS A 14 -18.44 -13.32 7.38
C LYS A 14 -17.12 -14.08 7.20
N ALA A 15 -17.01 -14.72 6.04
CA ALA A 15 -15.83 -15.36 5.48
C ALA A 15 -15.46 -14.65 4.19
N TYR A 16 -14.19 -14.59 3.82
CA TYR A 16 -13.81 -14.11 2.49
C TYR A 16 -13.09 -15.24 1.77
N ALA A 17 -13.65 -15.71 0.66
CA ALA A 17 -13.08 -16.82 -0.11
C ALA A 17 -12.72 -16.36 -1.52
N PHE A 18 -11.49 -16.66 -1.94
CA PHE A 18 -11.04 -16.54 -3.32
C PHE A 18 -11.07 -17.95 -3.92
N ILE A 19 -12.08 -18.20 -4.75
CA ILE A 19 -12.25 -19.46 -5.45
C ILE A 19 -12.12 -19.17 -6.94
N PRO A 20 -11.03 -19.62 -7.59
CA PRO A 20 -10.92 -19.50 -9.04
C PRO A 20 -12.04 -20.30 -9.72
N GLU A 21 -12.96 -19.65 -10.44
CA GLU A 21 -13.90 -20.32 -11.33
C GLU A 21 -13.29 -20.41 -12.74
N GLN A 22 -13.37 -21.59 -13.38
CA GLN A 22 -12.86 -21.77 -14.74
C GLN A 22 -13.54 -20.79 -15.71
N GLY A 23 -12.75 -19.96 -16.40
CA GLY A 23 -13.23 -19.06 -17.44
C GLY A 23 -13.77 -17.70 -16.96
N LYS A 24 -13.70 -17.35 -15.66
CA LYS A 24 -14.05 -16.01 -15.17
C LYS A 24 -12.82 -15.21 -14.77
N SER A 25 -12.88 -13.88 -14.95
CA SER A 25 -11.78 -12.98 -14.62
C SER A 25 -11.47 -13.02 -13.12
N PHE A 26 -10.21 -12.71 -12.80
CA PHE A 26 -9.59 -12.83 -11.49
C PHE A 26 -10.28 -12.01 -10.36
N PHE A 27 -11.16 -11.10 -10.76
CA PHE A 27 -11.98 -10.24 -9.91
C PHE A 27 -13.47 -10.47 -10.18
N THR A 28 -13.93 -11.72 -10.13
CA THR A 28 -15.29 -11.91 -9.63
C THR A 28 -15.25 -11.42 -8.19
N TYR A 29 -15.99 -10.35 -7.89
CA TYR A 29 -16.32 -9.84 -6.56
C TYR A 29 -15.88 -10.82 -5.45
N PRO A 30 -15.12 -10.42 -4.41
CA PRO A 30 -15.09 -11.25 -3.22
C PRO A 30 -16.56 -11.50 -2.91
N ILE A 31 -17.01 -12.75 -3.00
CA ILE A 31 -18.36 -13.05 -2.58
C ILE A 31 -18.28 -12.78 -1.07
N ILE A 32 -18.72 -11.59 -0.66
CA ILE A 32 -18.85 -11.19 0.75
C ILE A 32 -20.07 -11.95 1.29
N GLN A 33 -19.98 -13.27 1.28
CA GLN A 33 -20.95 -14.18 1.85
C GLN A 33 -20.20 -15.39 2.37
N ARG A 34 -20.59 -15.85 3.55
CA ARG A 34 -20.19 -17.14 4.08
C ARG A 34 -20.37 -18.22 3.00
N PRO A 35 -19.34 -19.01 2.66
CA PRO A 35 -19.49 -20.16 1.78
C PRO A 35 -20.60 -21.07 2.31
N LYS A 36 -21.64 -21.33 1.51
CA LYS A 36 -22.65 -22.33 1.84
C LYS A 36 -22.04 -23.73 1.69
N GLY A 37 -22.19 -24.56 2.72
CA GLY A 37 -21.72 -25.95 2.75
C GLY A 37 -20.22 -26.12 3.02
N LYS A 38 -19.77 -27.36 3.13
CA LYS A 38 -18.34 -27.69 3.29
C LYS A 38 -17.59 -27.30 2.03
N ARG A 39 -16.56 -26.46 2.17
CA ARG A 39 -15.64 -26.11 1.09
C ARG A 39 -14.21 -26.51 1.46
N GLU A 40 -13.48 -26.94 0.46
CA GLU A 40 -12.06 -27.22 0.59
C GLU A 40 -11.22 -26.02 0.16
N PHE A 41 -10.17 -25.77 0.92
CA PHE A 41 -9.20 -24.72 0.65
C PHE A 41 -7.77 -25.29 0.65
N ASP A 42 -6.87 -24.59 -0.02
CA ASP A 42 -5.44 -24.89 -0.04
C ASP A 42 -4.68 -24.01 0.96
N VAL A 43 -5.15 -22.79 1.24
CA VAL A 43 -4.51 -21.83 2.17
C VAL A 43 -5.55 -21.08 3.02
N VAL A 44 -5.25 -20.87 4.31
CA VAL A 44 -5.91 -19.86 5.17
C VAL A 44 -4.97 -18.67 5.35
N VAL A 45 -5.48 -17.46 5.12
CA VAL A 45 -4.83 -16.20 5.49
C VAL A 45 -5.57 -15.61 6.67
N ILE A 46 -4.87 -15.36 7.77
CA ILE A 46 -5.43 -14.75 8.97
C ILE A 46 -5.06 -13.26 8.98
N GLY A 47 -6.08 -12.41 8.88
CA GLY A 47 -5.96 -10.96 8.76
C GLY A 47 -6.32 -10.47 7.34
N GLY A 48 -7.35 -9.66 7.28
CA GLY A 48 -7.90 -9.00 6.09
C GLY A 48 -7.34 -7.61 5.81
N GLY A 49 -6.13 -7.33 6.29
CA GLY A 49 -5.40 -6.08 6.00
C GLY A 49 -4.71 -6.10 4.62
N PRO A 50 -4.03 -5.01 4.23
CA PRO A 50 -3.42 -4.88 2.91
C PRO A 50 -2.41 -6.00 2.60
N ASN A 51 -1.60 -6.41 3.58
CA ASN A 51 -0.64 -7.49 3.41
C ASN A 51 -1.32 -8.85 3.19
N GLY A 52 -2.34 -9.17 4.00
CA GLY A 52 -3.08 -10.42 3.89
C GLY A 52 -3.86 -10.50 2.58
N LEU A 53 -4.50 -9.41 2.17
CA LEU A 53 -5.20 -9.30 0.90
C LEU A 53 -4.26 -9.45 -0.30
N THR A 54 -3.10 -8.79 -0.25
CA THR A 54 -2.08 -8.90 -1.31
C THR A 54 -1.57 -10.33 -1.43
N ALA A 55 -1.20 -10.96 -0.32
CA ALA A 55 -0.74 -12.35 -0.30
C ALA A 55 -1.82 -13.30 -0.82
N ALA A 56 -3.08 -13.15 -0.37
CA ALA A 56 -4.20 -13.96 -0.84
C ALA A 56 -4.43 -13.81 -2.34
N ALA A 57 -4.34 -12.58 -2.87
CA ALA A 57 -4.49 -12.32 -4.30
C ALA A 57 -3.41 -13.02 -5.13
N TYR A 58 -2.14 -12.93 -4.74
CA TYR A 58 -1.05 -13.64 -5.42
C TYR A 58 -1.19 -15.17 -5.34
N LEU A 59 -1.58 -15.71 -4.18
CA LEU A 59 -1.79 -17.15 -4.00
C LEU A 59 -2.97 -17.66 -4.84
N ALA A 60 -4.07 -16.90 -4.90
CA ALA A 60 -5.17 -17.18 -5.80
C ALA A 60 -4.72 -17.12 -7.27
N ARG A 61 -3.76 -16.24 -7.62
CA ARG A 61 -3.24 -16.06 -8.98
C ARG A 61 -2.39 -17.25 -9.41
N ALA A 62 -1.76 -17.89 -8.44
CA ALA A 62 -1.12 -19.18 -8.61
C ALA A 62 -2.11 -20.37 -8.67
N GLY A 63 -3.43 -20.13 -8.65
CA GLY A 63 -4.46 -21.16 -8.78
C GLY A 63 -4.87 -21.84 -7.48
N LEU A 64 -4.45 -21.32 -6.31
CA LEU A 64 -4.82 -21.88 -5.01
C LEU A 64 -6.19 -21.38 -4.56
N ARG A 65 -6.95 -22.24 -3.86
CA ARG A 65 -8.18 -21.84 -3.18
C ARG A 65 -7.83 -21.24 -1.83
N VAL A 66 -8.02 -19.94 -1.68
CA VAL A 66 -7.61 -19.19 -0.50
C VAL A 66 -8.84 -18.73 0.28
N VAL A 67 -8.80 -18.87 1.60
CA VAL A 67 -9.77 -18.25 2.49
C VAL A 67 -9.06 -17.23 3.39
N ILE A 68 -9.65 -16.05 3.52
CA ILE A 68 -9.21 -15.01 4.45
C ILE A 68 -10.19 -14.96 5.63
N THR A 69 -9.64 -14.90 6.83
CA THR A 69 -10.39 -14.65 8.06
C THR A 69 -9.94 -13.33 8.67
N ASP A 70 -10.88 -12.53 9.17
CA ASP A 70 -10.59 -11.34 9.95
C ASP A 70 -11.54 -11.30 11.15
N ARG A 71 -11.12 -10.64 12.24
CA ARG A 71 -11.99 -10.41 13.40
C ARG A 71 -13.06 -9.35 13.13
N ARG A 72 -12.83 -8.46 12.15
CA ARG A 72 -13.75 -7.39 11.76
C ARG A 72 -14.71 -7.89 10.69
N ASN A 73 -15.89 -7.27 10.66
CA ASN A 73 -16.93 -7.53 9.65
C ASN A 73 -16.63 -6.89 8.28
N GLU A 74 -15.49 -6.21 8.16
CA GLU A 74 -15.01 -5.52 6.95
C GLU A 74 -13.51 -5.78 6.78
N LEU A 75 -13.08 -5.85 5.53
CA LEU A 75 -11.68 -5.95 5.13
C LEU A 75 -11.04 -4.56 5.02
N GLY A 76 -9.71 -4.55 4.91
CA GLY A 76 -8.91 -3.34 4.72
C GLY A 76 -7.94 -3.11 5.86
N GLY A 77 -8.25 -3.56 7.08
CA GLY A 77 -7.35 -3.39 8.23
C GLY A 77 -6.90 -1.93 8.39
N GLY A 78 -5.60 -1.66 8.34
CA GLY A 78 -5.05 -0.30 8.44
C GLY A 78 -5.35 0.63 7.26
N VAL A 79 -5.89 0.13 6.15
CA VAL A 79 -6.36 0.95 5.01
C VAL A 79 -7.89 1.07 4.96
N ALA A 80 -8.59 0.67 6.02
CA ALA A 80 -10.04 0.78 6.09
C ALA A 80 -10.50 2.25 6.21
N THR A 81 -11.66 2.54 5.62
CA THR A 81 -12.36 3.81 5.74
C THR A 81 -13.65 3.60 6.54
N GLU A 82 -13.82 4.33 7.63
CA GLU A 82 -14.90 4.13 8.61
C GLU A 82 -15.70 5.43 8.83
N GLU A 83 -17.02 5.34 9.05
CA GLU A 83 -17.86 6.48 9.44
C GLU A 83 -17.97 6.60 10.97
N LEU A 84 -16.93 7.15 11.61
CA LEU A 84 -16.80 7.08 13.08
C LEU A 84 -17.61 8.12 13.87
N ARG A 85 -17.87 9.30 13.30
CA ARG A 85 -18.46 10.43 14.07
C ARG A 85 -19.86 10.82 13.63
N LYS A 86 -20.09 10.96 12.33
CA LYS A 86 -21.35 11.44 11.76
C LYS A 86 -21.63 10.70 10.45
N PRO A 87 -22.89 10.32 10.18
CA PRO A 87 -23.26 9.75 8.90
C PRO A 87 -22.81 10.62 7.73
N GLY A 88 -22.23 10.00 6.70
CA GLY A 88 -21.70 10.68 5.52
C GLY A 88 -20.28 11.24 5.66
N TYR A 89 -19.64 11.12 6.84
CA TYR A 89 -18.25 11.54 7.06
C TYR A 89 -17.33 10.33 7.21
N ARG A 90 -16.53 10.10 6.19
CA ARG A 90 -15.59 8.99 6.11
C ARG A 90 -14.23 9.37 6.69
N HIS A 91 -13.65 8.47 7.48
CA HIS A 91 -12.39 8.67 8.16
C HIS A 91 -11.46 7.50 7.85
N ASN A 92 -10.21 7.81 7.50
CA ASN A 92 -9.15 6.81 7.51
C ASN A 92 -8.56 6.78 8.92
N THR A 93 -8.64 5.64 9.59
CA THR A 93 -8.17 5.53 10.98
C THR A 93 -6.67 5.32 11.11
N HIS A 94 -6.00 4.93 10.04
CA HIS A 94 -4.58 4.63 10.07
C HIS A 94 -3.85 5.02 8.77
N ALA A 95 -4.42 4.76 7.60
CA ALA A 95 -3.84 5.18 6.31
C ALA A 95 -4.04 6.68 6.04
N VAL A 96 -3.15 7.50 6.60
CA VAL A 96 -3.13 8.96 6.39
C VAL A 96 -2.30 9.34 5.15
N TYR A 97 -1.29 8.54 4.81
CA TYR A 97 -0.48 8.67 3.60
C TYR A 97 0.00 7.30 3.14
N MET A 98 0.19 7.11 1.83
CA MET A 98 0.66 5.86 1.22
C MET A 98 2.02 6.08 0.55
N PRO A 99 3.13 6.05 1.30
CA PRO A 99 4.44 6.24 0.72
C PRO A 99 4.79 5.06 -0.21
N MET A 100 5.57 5.34 -1.25
CA MET A 100 6.13 4.35 -2.18
C MET A 100 5.11 3.56 -3.00
N VAL A 101 3.87 4.02 -3.09
CA VAL A 101 2.86 3.33 -3.88
C VAL A 101 3.24 3.17 -5.35
N ASP A 102 3.93 4.16 -5.92
CA ASP A 102 4.43 4.14 -7.30
C ASP A 102 5.48 3.05 -7.56
N TYR A 103 6.15 2.59 -6.49
CA TYR A 103 7.19 1.56 -6.57
C TYR A 103 6.65 0.17 -6.21
N ALA A 104 5.47 0.09 -5.60
CA ALA A 104 4.91 -1.16 -5.11
C ALA A 104 4.45 -2.07 -6.27
N PRO A 105 5.09 -3.23 -6.49
CA PRO A 105 4.81 -4.07 -7.66
C PRO A 105 3.39 -4.65 -7.65
N ALA A 106 2.79 -4.80 -6.46
CA ALA A 106 1.46 -5.36 -6.29
C ALA A 106 0.36 -4.60 -7.06
N TYR A 107 0.47 -3.27 -7.17
CA TYR A 107 -0.53 -2.47 -7.87
C TYR A 107 -0.58 -2.80 -9.36
N LYS A 108 0.61 -2.94 -9.99
CA LYS A 108 0.74 -3.33 -11.39
C LYS A 108 0.47 -4.81 -11.62
N ASP A 109 1.03 -5.68 -10.76
CA ASP A 109 0.90 -7.13 -10.87
C ASP A 109 -0.56 -7.59 -10.77
N LEU A 110 -1.35 -6.95 -9.90
CA LEU A 110 -2.76 -7.26 -9.69
C LEU A 110 -3.68 -6.38 -10.55
N ASP A 111 -3.11 -5.54 -11.41
CA ASP A 111 -3.82 -4.67 -12.36
C ASP A 111 -4.90 -3.80 -11.68
N LEU A 112 -4.59 -3.26 -10.50
CA LEU A 112 -5.59 -2.66 -9.61
C LEU A 112 -6.28 -1.43 -10.24
N GLU A 113 -5.62 -0.73 -11.15
CA GLU A 113 -6.22 0.39 -11.91
C GLU A 113 -7.43 -0.07 -12.74
N ARG A 114 -7.38 -1.27 -13.36
CA ARG A 114 -8.56 -1.85 -14.04
C ARG A 114 -9.70 -2.17 -13.08
N HIS A 115 -9.39 -2.26 -11.80
CA HIS A 115 -10.35 -2.46 -10.72
C HIS A 115 -10.76 -1.16 -10.03
N GLN A 116 -10.64 -0.03 -10.75
CA GLN A 116 -11.11 1.29 -10.34
C GLN A 116 -10.36 1.84 -9.12
N LEU A 117 -9.14 1.36 -8.88
CA LEU A 117 -8.24 2.01 -7.95
C LEU A 117 -7.60 3.23 -8.61
N GLU A 118 -7.82 4.40 -8.03
CA GLU A 118 -7.19 5.65 -8.45
C GLU A 118 -6.35 6.22 -7.31
N HIS A 119 -5.14 6.65 -7.65
CA HIS A 119 -4.23 7.32 -6.72
C HIS A 119 -4.30 8.83 -6.93
N ILE A 120 -4.63 9.55 -5.86
CA ILE A 120 -4.57 11.01 -5.84
C ILE A 120 -3.20 11.40 -5.30
N PHE A 121 -2.47 12.20 -6.07
CA PHE A 121 -1.18 12.79 -5.68
C PHE A 121 -1.38 14.29 -5.43
N PRO A 122 -1.62 14.72 -4.18
CA PRO A 122 -1.83 16.13 -3.88
C PRO A 122 -0.64 16.98 -4.29
N GLU A 123 -0.86 18.22 -4.73
CA GLU A 123 0.25 19.10 -5.10
C GLU A 123 1.13 19.43 -3.88
N VAL A 124 0.50 19.74 -2.75
CA VAL A 124 1.16 20.02 -1.47
C VAL A 124 1.31 18.70 -0.70
N GLN A 125 2.55 18.30 -0.44
CA GLN A 125 2.88 17.08 0.28
C GLN A 125 2.99 17.33 1.79
N VAL A 126 3.56 18.47 2.18
CA VAL A 126 3.72 18.88 3.57
C VAL A 126 3.49 20.38 3.67
N ALA A 127 2.81 20.82 4.73
CA ALA A 127 2.69 22.24 5.07
C ALA A 127 3.08 22.44 6.54
N MET A 128 3.95 23.42 6.78
CA MET A 128 4.33 23.90 8.11
C MET A 128 3.76 25.30 8.29
N SER A 129 2.80 25.44 9.20
CA SER A 129 2.20 26.73 9.55
C SER A 129 2.95 27.38 10.70
N PHE A 130 3.18 28.69 10.61
CA PHE A 130 3.83 29.48 11.66
C PHE A 130 2.83 30.36 12.42
N ALA A 131 3.22 30.82 13.61
CA ALA A 131 2.37 31.60 14.50
C ALA A 131 2.00 32.99 13.95
N ASP A 132 2.82 33.53 13.05
CA ASP A 132 2.59 34.81 12.38
C ASP A 132 1.61 34.71 11.18
N GLY A 133 1.06 33.52 10.93
CA GLY A 133 0.14 33.25 9.82
C GLY A 133 0.84 32.93 8.49
N SER A 134 2.17 32.93 8.45
CA SER A 134 2.92 32.44 7.29
C SER A 134 2.97 30.90 7.25
N SER A 135 3.38 30.34 6.12
CA SER A 135 3.56 28.90 5.96
C SER A 135 4.70 28.56 5.00
N MET A 136 5.33 27.41 5.23
CA MET A 136 6.29 26.81 4.31
C MET A 136 5.74 25.47 3.85
N CYS A 137 5.76 25.23 2.54
CA CYS A 137 5.17 24.05 1.92
C CYS A 137 6.22 23.27 1.13
N ILE A 138 6.15 21.95 1.21
CA ILE A 138 6.85 21.02 0.33
C ILE A 138 5.83 20.50 -0.68
N TYR A 139 6.19 20.55 -1.95
CA TYR A 139 5.34 20.16 -3.07
C TYR A 139 5.87 18.89 -3.73
N ASN A 140 5.06 18.26 -4.57
CA ASN A 140 5.54 17.24 -5.50
C ASN A 140 6.39 17.82 -6.65
N ASP A 141 6.49 19.15 -6.75
CA ASP A 141 7.31 19.89 -7.70
C ASP A 141 8.50 20.55 -6.98
N LEU A 142 9.70 20.30 -7.49
CA LEU A 142 10.94 20.81 -6.91
C LEU A 142 11.01 22.34 -6.91
N GLU A 143 10.61 22.97 -8.01
CA GLU A 143 10.73 24.42 -8.17
C GLU A 143 9.72 25.17 -7.31
N LYS A 144 8.50 24.65 -7.16
CA LYS A 144 7.52 25.17 -6.19
C LYS A 144 8.03 25.05 -4.76
N THR A 145 8.68 23.92 -4.42
CA THR A 145 9.29 23.71 -3.11
C THR A 145 10.42 24.72 -2.86
N CYS A 146 11.37 24.85 -3.78
CA CYS A 146 12.45 25.83 -3.68
C CYS A 146 11.90 27.26 -3.59
N LYS A 147 10.85 27.60 -4.35
CA LYS A 147 10.18 28.90 -4.26
C LYS A 147 9.60 29.14 -2.86
N SER A 148 8.92 28.15 -2.26
CA SER A 148 8.38 28.27 -0.90
C SER A 148 9.48 28.46 0.14
N ILE A 149 10.57 27.67 0.07
CA ILE A 149 11.72 27.81 0.99
C ILE A 149 12.39 29.19 0.81
N SER A 150 12.49 29.69 -0.43
CA SER A 150 13.17 30.95 -0.74
C SER A 150 12.52 32.20 -0.12
N GLN A 151 11.26 32.09 0.29
CA GLN A 151 10.56 33.15 1.04
C GLN A 151 11.20 33.39 2.41
N TYR A 152 11.89 32.38 2.96
CA TYR A 152 12.57 32.43 4.25
C TYR A 152 14.11 32.45 4.08
N SER A 153 14.64 31.66 3.15
CA SER A 153 16.08 31.55 2.91
C SER A 153 16.40 31.11 1.49
N LYS A 154 17.01 32.00 0.70
CA LYS A 154 17.49 31.67 -0.66
C LYS A 154 18.58 30.59 -0.63
N LYS A 155 19.48 30.67 0.34
CA LYS A 155 20.57 29.70 0.53
C LYS A 155 20.03 28.29 0.78
N ASP A 156 18.99 28.16 1.60
CA ASP A 156 18.41 26.85 1.91
C ASP A 156 17.58 26.32 0.74
N ALA A 157 16.95 27.19 -0.05
CA ALA A 157 16.29 26.78 -1.29
C ALA A 157 17.28 26.16 -2.30
N ASP A 158 18.46 26.76 -2.46
CA ASP A 158 19.51 26.23 -3.33
C ASP A 158 20.11 24.93 -2.76
N THR A 159 20.33 24.88 -1.45
CA THR A 159 20.81 23.67 -0.76
C THR A 159 19.82 22.52 -0.89
N TYR A 160 18.52 22.80 -0.74
CA TYR A 160 17.46 21.82 -0.92
C TYR A 160 17.43 21.28 -2.35
N ARG A 161 17.61 22.13 -3.37
CA ARG A 161 17.66 21.70 -4.77
C ARG A 161 18.75 20.67 -5.01
N GLU A 162 19.95 20.93 -4.49
CA GLU A 162 21.08 20.00 -4.64
C GLU A 162 20.89 18.73 -3.81
N PHE A 163 20.33 18.84 -2.60
CA PHE A 163 19.97 17.69 -1.80
C PHE A 163 18.92 16.81 -2.50
N PHE A 164 17.86 17.40 -3.05
CA PHE A 164 16.78 16.69 -3.72
C PHE A 164 17.30 15.84 -4.88
N LYS A 165 18.17 16.39 -5.73
CA LYS A 165 18.77 15.63 -6.84
C LYS A 165 19.53 14.40 -6.36
N ARG A 166 20.33 14.53 -5.29
CA ARG A 166 21.05 13.41 -4.69
C ARG A 166 20.11 12.39 -4.05
N ALA A 167 19.12 12.88 -3.32
CA ALA A 167 18.11 12.05 -2.67
C ALA A 167 17.29 11.26 -3.68
N GLN A 168 16.95 11.86 -4.82
CA GLN A 168 16.21 11.19 -5.89
C GLN A 168 17.00 10.00 -6.46
N VAL A 169 18.30 10.16 -6.73
CA VAL A 169 19.15 9.04 -7.19
C VAL A 169 19.20 7.94 -6.13
N MET A 170 19.40 8.28 -4.86
CA MET A 170 19.38 7.30 -3.77
C MET A 170 18.02 6.58 -3.66
N MET A 171 16.93 7.31 -3.89
CA MET A 171 15.59 6.78 -3.86
C MET A 171 15.37 5.77 -4.99
N ASP A 172 15.62 6.19 -6.22
CA ASP A 172 15.35 5.42 -7.44
C ASP A 172 16.27 4.21 -7.57
N GLU A 173 17.57 4.36 -7.26
CA GLU A 173 18.55 3.31 -7.47
C GLU A 173 18.67 2.35 -6.27
N PHE A 174 18.36 2.80 -5.05
CA PHE A 174 18.60 2.01 -3.84
C PHE A 174 17.36 1.81 -2.98
N ILE A 175 16.77 2.86 -2.43
CA ILE A 175 15.76 2.74 -1.36
C ILE A 175 14.49 2.05 -1.87
N ALA A 176 13.95 2.49 -3.02
CA ALA A 176 12.69 1.96 -3.54
C ALA A 176 12.84 0.50 -4.00
N PRO A 177 13.83 0.15 -4.84
CA PRO A 177 14.04 -1.24 -5.23
C PRO A 177 14.30 -2.16 -4.02
N SER A 178 15.07 -1.69 -3.04
CA SER A 178 15.39 -2.48 -1.84
C SER A 178 14.18 -2.76 -0.95
N THR A 179 13.13 -1.94 -1.04
CA THR A 179 11.90 -2.11 -0.24
C THR A 179 11.08 -3.35 -0.67
N TYR A 180 11.23 -3.79 -1.92
CA TYR A 180 10.40 -4.86 -2.49
C TYR A 180 11.19 -6.13 -2.87
N VAL A 181 12.46 -6.20 -2.46
CA VAL A 181 13.30 -7.39 -2.61
C VAL A 181 13.70 -7.94 -1.25
N GLN A 182 14.23 -9.17 -1.24
CA GLN A 182 14.79 -9.72 -0.01
C GLN A 182 15.95 -8.85 0.47
N PRO A 183 16.06 -8.59 1.78
CA PRO A 183 17.15 -7.80 2.32
C PRO A 183 18.49 -8.47 1.98
N MET A 184 19.40 -7.70 1.41
CA MET A 184 20.76 -8.17 1.15
C MET A 184 21.55 -8.25 2.46
N PRO A 185 22.51 -9.17 2.59
CA PRO A 185 23.48 -9.15 3.68
C PRO A 185 24.17 -7.77 3.81
N ALA A 186 24.47 -7.36 5.04
CA ALA A 186 25.01 -6.01 5.32
C ALA A 186 26.31 -5.68 4.54
N PHE A 187 27.17 -6.68 4.31
CA PHE A 187 28.40 -6.50 3.54
C PHE A 187 28.13 -6.16 2.06
N ASP A 188 27.12 -6.78 1.45
CA ASP A 188 26.75 -6.50 0.04
C ASP A 188 26.10 -5.12 -0.11
N GLN A 189 25.38 -4.67 0.93
CA GLN A 189 24.81 -3.31 0.97
C GLN A 189 25.92 -2.25 0.97
N LEU A 190 27.00 -2.45 1.74
CA LEU A 190 28.13 -1.52 1.78
C LEU A 190 28.83 -1.37 0.42
N GLY A 191 28.95 -2.47 -0.33
CA GLY A 191 29.48 -2.45 -1.70
C GLY A 191 28.64 -1.60 -2.65
N LYS A 192 27.30 -1.65 -2.52
CA LYS A 192 26.38 -0.83 -3.32
C LYS A 192 26.38 0.64 -2.91
N LEU A 193 26.43 0.95 -1.61
CA LEU A 193 26.45 2.32 -1.11
C LEU A 193 27.73 3.08 -1.49
N ASN A 194 28.86 2.37 -1.62
CA ASN A 194 30.13 2.96 -2.07
C ASN A 194 30.26 3.04 -3.61
N HIS A 195 29.18 2.76 -4.35
CA HIS A 195 29.22 2.82 -5.80
C HIS A 195 29.31 4.28 -6.27
N PRO A 196 30.21 4.64 -7.20
CA PRO A 196 30.53 6.02 -7.57
C PRO A 196 29.39 6.82 -8.25
N ARG A 197 28.18 6.24 -8.33
CA ARG A 197 26.96 6.90 -8.84
C ARG A 197 26.03 7.37 -7.72
N LEU A 198 26.29 6.99 -6.46
CA LEU A 198 25.62 7.47 -5.24
C LEU A 198 26.52 8.45 -4.48
#